data_AF-A0A858U6V7-F1
#
_entry.id   AF-A0A858U6V7-F1
#
_cell.length_a   1.000
_cell.length_b   1.000
_cell.length_c   1.000
_cell.angle_alpha   90.00
_cell.angle_beta   90.00
_cell.angle_gamma   90.00
#
_symmetry.space_group_name_H-M   'P 1'
#
loop_
_entity.id
_entity.type
_entity.pdbx_description
1 polymer ?
#
loop_
_entity_poly.entity_id
_entity_poly.type
_entity_poly.pdbx_seq_one_letter_code
_entity_poly.pdbx_strand_id
1 'polypeptide(L)'
;MKKKIFYYSLASLSALAPLVAAPVVSCTKTDPLDKNIRGKQNTILKSQATKNNILEQVSNGWIMSLYSSELKNIDSKVKDKLAKLFENKNSAYYKDFKTFFDIYTERSLKNNPQHFKILKQELLTNGVNVLEFNPVMNQKMTDDDMEFLYKNSSKLSNGVRTQIHKMMTVYNYLTKSRNEAMNFTINQATKNDISLEKIDTKDYSEYDKERFELLDLASADVFLVKYLLDNKLVESWSFKRKENAQLWQNHAEINSIEQYNELIKNNEIKYTTAKNESLKIGLKNNELDDLRGYNGIVKFTGTAADKLSYSNYWIKNNKHLVHGFIDPNSSNIYSMNNLHFNQIVIDSIQTKPEFKLKDSSKDKKDGFTKEDFEVTGWDYDSTKKEFTKKYSEKTFKLIIDRVEKINFENKNKELETNITLTIKLSAPELGEDSTFVYTDELFDKKATTQTEFEQEKFPSTVNLFVKSSNELKGEYLIKIVPVTKKITVKENNKDVSKNKATLENTLWGETKNKDLLVKNIINNDLDNLYKQASKYYSKLGFGIQKDSIDKTIIDFLKVENLID
;
A
#
# COMPACT_ATOMS: atom_id res chain seq x y z
N MET A 1 16.06 0.27 35.06
CA MET A 1 16.19 1.66 34.57
C MET A 1 14.83 2.35 34.64
N LYS A 2 14.75 3.52 35.28
CA LYS A 2 13.49 4.25 35.52
C LYS A 2 12.83 4.63 34.19
N LYS A 3 11.57 4.22 33.97
CA LYS A 3 10.73 4.69 32.86
C LYS A 3 10.69 6.23 32.90
N LYS A 4 11.38 6.91 31.98
CA LYS A 4 11.21 8.35 31.78
C LYS A 4 9.89 8.54 31.01
N ILE A 5 8.80 8.52 31.75
CA ILE A 5 7.49 8.91 31.24
C ILE A 5 7.53 10.43 31.15
N PHE A 6 7.42 10.98 29.94
CA PHE A 6 7.29 12.41 29.72
C PHE A 6 5.84 12.79 30.01
N TYR A 7 5.62 13.45 31.14
CA TYR A 7 4.30 13.87 31.60
C TYR A 7 4.02 15.31 31.16
N TYR A 8 2.87 15.54 30.55
CA TYR A 8 2.33 16.88 30.32
C TYR A 8 0.93 16.96 30.91
N SER A 9 0.67 17.99 31.73
CA SER A 9 -0.62 18.16 32.40
C SER A 9 -1.63 18.80 31.44
N LEU A 10 -2.83 18.24 31.38
CA LEU A 10 -4.00 18.83 30.71
C LEU A 10 -4.67 19.94 31.55
N ALA A 11 -4.00 20.43 32.59
CA ALA A 11 -4.54 21.36 33.58
C ALA A 11 -4.87 22.76 33.02
N SER A 12 -4.62 23.03 31.74
CA SER A 12 -4.86 24.33 31.09
C SER A 12 -6.20 24.47 30.37
N LEU A 13 -7.06 23.44 30.39
CA LEU A 13 -8.40 23.45 29.75
C LEU A 13 -9.39 24.45 30.38
N SER A 14 -9.10 25.01 31.55
CA SER A 14 -9.95 25.99 32.23
C SER A 14 -9.70 27.45 31.85
N ALA A 15 -8.67 27.76 31.04
CA ALA A 15 -8.22 29.15 30.85
C ALA A 15 -8.28 29.68 29.40
N LEU A 16 -8.82 28.95 28.44
CA LEU A 16 -8.85 29.40 27.04
C LEU A 16 -10.19 29.13 26.35
N ALA A 17 -11.18 29.94 26.71
CA ALA A 17 -12.26 30.31 25.80
C ALA A 17 -12.43 31.83 25.88
N PRO A 18 -12.01 32.61 24.86
CA PRO A 18 -12.58 33.93 24.68
C PRO A 18 -13.91 33.72 23.97
N LEU A 19 -15.04 33.97 24.63
CA LEU A 19 -16.23 34.56 24.00
C LEU A 19 -17.28 34.87 25.08
N VAL A 20 -17.65 36.15 25.07
CA VAL A 20 -18.69 36.85 25.83
C VAL A 20 -18.34 37.18 27.29
N ALA A 21 -18.12 38.47 27.53
CA ALA A 21 -17.88 39.09 28.81
C ALA A 21 -18.90 38.63 29.88
N ALA A 22 -18.40 38.02 30.94
CA ALA A 22 -19.04 38.00 32.25
C ALA A 22 -17.94 38.23 33.29
N PRO A 23 -18.18 39.07 34.31
CA PRO A 23 -17.15 39.54 35.22
C PRO A 23 -16.53 38.37 35.99
N VAL A 24 -15.20 38.37 36.05
CA VAL A 24 -14.38 37.46 36.83
C VAL A 24 -14.70 37.68 38.31
N VAL A 25 -15.42 36.73 38.93
CA VAL A 25 -15.43 36.61 40.40
C VAL A 25 -14.28 35.67 40.76
N SER A 26 -13.38 36.17 41.59
CA SER A 26 -12.21 35.47 42.08
C SER A 26 -12.59 34.14 42.74
N CYS A 27 -11.76 33.11 42.51
CA CYS A 27 -11.86 31.84 43.22
C CYS A 27 -11.52 32.03 44.70
N THR A 28 -12.53 32.24 45.54
CA THR A 28 -12.48 31.83 46.95
C THR A 28 -13.13 30.45 47.10
N LYS A 29 -12.46 29.58 47.87
CA LYS A 29 -12.89 28.21 48.15
C LYS A 29 -14.23 28.20 48.90
N THR A 30 -14.93 27.08 48.73
CA THR A 30 -16.11 26.55 49.42
C THR A 30 -17.47 27.15 49.07
N ASP A 31 -18.06 26.64 47.97
CA ASP A 31 -19.47 26.23 47.95
C ASP A 31 -19.70 25.20 46.83
N PRO A 32 -20.71 24.31 46.94
CA PRO A 32 -20.99 23.32 45.92
C PRO A 32 -21.47 24.05 44.67
N LEU A 33 -20.59 24.14 43.66
CA LEU A 33 -20.83 24.74 42.34
C LEU A 33 -22.30 24.64 41.92
N ASP A 34 -22.95 25.80 41.85
CA ASP A 34 -24.35 26.01 41.49
C ASP A 34 -24.71 25.21 40.22
N LYS A 35 -25.88 24.55 40.22
CA LYS A 35 -26.35 23.70 39.10
C LYS A 35 -26.29 24.44 37.76
N ASN A 36 -26.48 25.76 37.78
CA ASN A 36 -26.45 26.63 36.61
C ASN A 36 -25.04 26.76 36.00
N ILE A 37 -23.99 26.79 36.84
CA ILE A 37 -22.59 26.85 36.40
C ILE A 37 -22.17 25.51 35.79
N ARG A 38 -22.55 24.37 36.40
CA ARG A 38 -22.30 23.03 35.83
C ARG A 38 -23.03 22.82 34.51
N GLY A 39 -24.26 23.32 34.38
CA GLY A 39 -25.03 23.29 33.14
C GLY A 39 -24.33 24.06 32.02
N LYS A 40 -23.87 25.30 32.30
CA LYS A 40 -23.11 26.11 31.34
C LYS A 40 -21.75 25.49 30.97
N GLN A 41 -21.02 24.95 31.94
CA GLN A 41 -19.75 24.24 31.70
C GLN A 41 -19.96 23.01 30.81
N ASN A 42 -21.01 22.22 31.05
CA ASN A 42 -21.35 21.07 30.20
C ASN A 42 -21.73 21.48 28.77
N THR A 43 -22.45 22.60 28.60
CA THR A 43 -22.77 23.12 27.26
C THR A 43 -21.52 23.59 26.52
N ILE A 44 -20.59 24.27 27.21
CA ILE A 44 -19.32 24.70 26.64
C ILE A 44 -18.46 23.48 26.26
N LEU A 45 -18.33 22.48 27.15
CA LEU A 45 -17.58 21.24 26.89
C LEU A 45 -18.15 20.43 25.71
N LYS A 46 -19.46 20.53 25.47
CA LYS A 46 -20.14 19.90 24.31
C LYS A 46 -20.03 20.71 23.02
N SER A 47 -19.58 21.96 23.07
CA SER A 47 -19.43 22.81 21.89
C SER A 47 -18.37 22.26 20.93
N GLN A 48 -18.54 22.52 19.63
CA GLN A 48 -17.62 22.02 18.61
C GLN A 48 -16.21 22.61 18.75
N ALA A 49 -16.11 23.89 19.10
CA ALA A 49 -14.83 24.56 19.33
C ALA A 49 -14.04 23.90 20.48
N THR A 50 -14.71 23.57 21.59
CA THR A 50 -14.05 22.88 22.71
C THR A 50 -13.62 21.46 22.35
N LYS A 51 -14.47 20.70 21.64
CA LYS A 51 -14.11 19.37 21.12
C LYS A 51 -12.88 19.43 20.20
N ASN A 52 -12.79 20.42 19.32
CA ASN A 52 -11.65 20.60 18.44
C ASN A 52 -10.38 20.96 19.20
N ASN A 53 -10.46 21.85 20.18
CA ASN A 53 -9.32 22.17 21.03
C ASN A 53 -8.83 20.93 21.78
N ILE A 54 -9.73 20.09 22.28
CA ILE A 54 -9.37 18.80 22.90
C ILE A 54 -8.62 17.91 21.88
N LEU A 55 -9.15 17.75 20.67
CA LEU A 55 -8.50 16.95 19.62
C LEU A 55 -7.13 17.52 19.22
N GLU A 56 -6.98 18.84 19.15
CA GLU A 56 -5.70 19.50 18.89
C GLU A 56 -4.69 19.23 20.01
N GLN A 57 -5.11 19.29 21.27
CA GLN A 57 -4.22 18.98 22.40
C GLN A 57 -3.78 17.51 22.38
N VAL A 58 -4.69 16.59 22.05
CA VAL A 58 -4.37 15.16 21.91
C VAL A 58 -3.37 14.95 20.76
N SER A 59 -3.62 15.52 19.58
CA SER A 59 -2.70 15.40 18.45
C SER A 59 -1.35 16.04 18.74
N ASN A 60 -1.32 17.20 19.39
CA ASN A 60 -0.10 17.85 19.85
C ASN A 60 0.67 16.94 20.82
N GLY A 61 0.00 16.25 21.74
CA GLY A 61 0.61 15.31 22.68
C GLY A 61 1.36 14.16 21.99
N TRP A 62 0.75 13.58 20.94
CA TRP A 62 1.39 12.56 20.09
C TRP A 62 2.63 13.12 19.39
N ILE A 63 2.48 14.25 18.71
CA ILE A 63 3.56 14.88 17.97
C ILE A 63 4.71 15.29 18.90
N MET A 64 4.44 15.94 20.04
CA MET A 64 5.50 16.31 20.97
C MET A 64 6.33 15.11 21.42
N SER A 65 5.70 13.95 21.58
CA SER A 65 6.42 12.75 21.98
C SER A 65 7.26 12.18 20.82
N LEU A 66 6.75 12.21 19.59
CA LEU A 66 7.45 11.80 18.37
C LEU A 66 8.64 12.72 18.00
N TYR A 67 8.59 14.00 18.41
CA TYR A 67 9.65 14.99 18.19
C TYR A 67 10.39 15.35 19.49
N SER A 68 10.32 14.48 20.50
CA SER A 68 10.83 14.78 21.84
C SER A 68 12.34 15.08 21.87
N SER A 69 13.14 14.54 20.94
CA SER A 69 14.58 14.89 20.85
C SER A 69 14.81 16.36 20.48
N GLU A 70 14.05 16.91 19.54
CA GLU A 70 14.13 18.31 19.10
C GLU A 70 13.55 19.26 20.16
N LEU A 71 12.61 18.79 20.99
CA LEU A 71 12.01 19.57 22.07
C LEU A 71 12.91 19.77 23.29
N LYS A 72 13.99 18.99 23.46
CA LYS A 72 14.86 19.06 24.66
C LYS A 72 15.49 20.43 24.88
N ASN A 73 15.74 21.16 23.80
CA ASN A 73 16.43 22.45 23.82
C ASN A 73 15.46 23.64 23.87
N ILE A 74 14.15 23.38 23.91
CA ILE A 74 13.13 24.43 24.05
C ILE A 74 12.82 24.63 25.52
N ASP A 75 12.86 25.89 25.97
CA ASP A 75 12.56 26.27 27.34
C ASP A 75 11.20 25.70 27.78
N SER A 76 11.20 25.05 28.95
CA SER A 76 10.03 24.56 29.66
C SER A 76 8.90 25.59 29.82
N LYS A 77 9.22 26.89 29.86
CA LYS A 77 8.27 28.00 29.98
C LYS A 77 7.50 28.29 28.69
N VAL A 78 7.97 27.81 27.54
CA VAL A 78 7.28 27.98 26.26
C VAL A 78 6.00 27.13 26.27
N LYS A 79 4.85 27.82 26.23
CA LYS A 79 3.53 27.18 26.27
C LYS A 79 3.25 26.30 25.05
N ASP A 80 3.62 26.75 23.86
CA ASP A 80 3.49 25.99 22.60
C ASP A 80 4.86 25.67 22.01
N LYS A 81 5.45 24.57 22.48
CA LYS A 81 6.78 24.15 22.02
C LYS A 81 6.80 23.73 20.55
N LEU A 82 5.68 23.21 20.03
CA LEU A 82 5.57 22.83 18.62
C LEU A 82 5.54 24.07 17.71
N ALA A 83 4.89 25.16 18.13
CA ALA A 83 5.01 26.44 17.43
C ALA A 83 6.47 26.94 17.38
N LYS A 84 7.23 26.76 18.46
CA LYS A 84 8.66 27.12 18.46
C LYS A 84 9.50 26.25 17.52
N LEU A 85 9.19 24.96 17.40
CA LEU A 85 9.80 24.11 16.37
C LEU A 85 9.39 24.54 14.96
N PHE A 86 8.13 24.92 14.76
CA PHE A 86 7.62 25.37 13.47
C PHE A 86 8.37 26.60 12.95
N GLU A 87 8.66 27.58 13.81
CA GLU A 87 9.42 28.78 13.43
C GLU A 87 10.83 28.45 12.89
N ASN A 88 11.40 27.32 13.30
CA ASN A 88 12.68 26.86 12.77
C ASN A 88 12.47 26.03 11.50
N LYS A 89 12.59 26.66 10.33
CA LYS A 89 12.46 26.03 9.01
C LYS A 89 13.42 24.85 8.77
N ASN A 90 14.51 24.77 9.54
CA ASN A 90 15.46 23.66 9.46
C ASN A 90 15.08 22.45 10.33
N SER A 91 14.12 22.59 11.25
CA SER A 91 13.65 21.49 12.09
C SER A 91 13.03 20.39 11.23
N ALA A 92 13.14 19.14 11.69
CA ALA A 92 12.47 18.04 10.99
C ALA A 92 10.95 18.20 11.12
N TYR A 93 10.47 18.73 12.25
CA TYR A 93 9.05 19.03 12.45
C TYR A 93 8.49 19.98 11.37
N TYR A 94 9.18 21.08 11.04
CA TYR A 94 8.72 21.99 9.97
C TYR A 94 8.70 21.29 8.61
N LYS A 95 9.76 20.55 8.27
CA LYS A 95 9.87 19.83 6.98
C LYS A 95 8.77 18.78 6.81
N ASP A 96 8.50 18.03 7.87
CA ASP A 96 7.43 17.03 7.89
C ASP A 96 6.07 17.72 7.83
N PHE A 97 5.85 18.79 8.62
CA PHE A 97 4.61 19.57 8.58
C PHE A 97 4.33 20.11 7.17
N LYS A 98 5.33 20.71 6.52
CA LYS A 98 5.23 21.22 5.14
C LYS A 98 4.84 20.11 4.17
N THR A 99 5.49 18.96 4.26
CA THR A 99 5.21 17.80 3.42
C THR A 99 3.75 17.35 3.55
N PHE A 100 3.22 17.26 4.77
CA PHE A 100 1.83 16.87 4.99
C PHE A 100 0.83 18.00 4.70
N PHE A 101 1.24 19.26 4.84
CA PHE A 101 0.46 20.41 4.42
C PHE A 101 0.24 20.40 2.91
N ASP A 102 1.28 20.10 2.12
CA ASP A 102 1.16 19.94 0.67
C ASP A 102 0.11 18.88 0.31
N ILE A 103 0.15 17.71 0.96
CA ILE A 103 -0.84 16.63 0.76
C ILE A 103 -2.25 17.07 1.18
N TYR A 104 -2.37 17.75 2.32
CA TYR A 104 -3.65 18.28 2.80
C TYR A 104 -4.26 19.29 1.82
N THR A 105 -3.45 20.16 1.22
CA THR A 105 -3.93 21.16 0.27
C THR A 105 -4.46 20.51 -1.00
N GLU A 106 -3.73 19.55 -1.55
CA GLU A 106 -4.13 18.78 -2.72
C GLU A 106 -5.43 18.00 -2.46
N ARG A 107 -5.53 17.31 -1.32
CA ARG A 107 -6.75 16.60 -0.90
C ARG A 107 -7.94 17.55 -0.75
N SER A 108 -7.73 18.70 -0.14
CA SER A 108 -8.80 19.65 0.17
C SER A 108 -9.36 20.31 -1.09
N LEU A 109 -8.49 20.76 -1.99
CA LEU A 109 -8.89 21.36 -3.28
C LEU A 109 -9.62 20.38 -4.19
N LYS A 110 -9.18 19.12 -4.20
CA LYS A 110 -9.82 18.04 -4.95
C LYS A 110 -11.25 17.78 -4.48
N ASN A 111 -11.47 17.78 -3.16
CA ASN A 111 -12.80 17.55 -2.59
C ASN A 111 -13.68 18.80 -2.72
N ASN A 112 -13.08 19.99 -2.61
CA ASN A 112 -13.77 21.25 -2.76
C ASN A 112 -12.81 22.36 -3.28
N PRO A 113 -12.94 22.78 -4.55
CA PRO A 113 -12.18 23.89 -5.14
C PRO A 113 -12.18 25.20 -4.33
N GLN A 114 -13.19 25.42 -3.49
CA GLN A 114 -13.36 26.63 -2.69
C GLN A 114 -12.87 26.48 -1.24
N HIS A 115 -12.32 25.32 -0.86
CA HIS A 115 -12.01 24.98 0.53
C HIS A 115 -11.29 26.10 1.29
N PHE A 116 -10.21 26.65 0.72
CA PHE A 116 -9.43 27.69 1.38
C PHE A 116 -10.12 29.06 1.44
N LYS A 117 -11.03 29.35 0.50
CA LYS A 117 -11.90 30.54 0.60
C LYS A 117 -12.90 30.40 1.74
N ILE A 118 -13.42 29.20 1.97
CA ILE A 118 -14.30 28.91 3.12
C ILE A 118 -13.52 29.11 4.43
N LEU A 119 -12.28 28.61 4.52
CA LEU A 119 -11.42 28.85 5.68
C LEU A 119 -11.15 30.34 5.90
N LYS A 120 -10.93 31.11 4.83
CA LYS A 120 -10.77 32.57 4.94
C LYS A 120 -12.01 33.24 5.55
N GLN A 121 -13.20 32.88 5.10
CA GLN A 121 -14.46 33.43 5.62
C GLN A 121 -14.68 33.06 7.10
N GLU A 122 -14.32 31.83 7.48
CA GLU A 122 -14.38 31.39 8.86
C GLU A 122 -13.42 32.18 9.75
N LEU A 123 -12.18 32.38 9.32
CA LEU A 123 -11.19 33.19 10.04
C LEU A 123 -11.65 34.64 10.21
N LEU A 124 -12.22 35.23 9.15
CA LEU A 124 -12.79 36.58 9.20
C LEU A 124 -13.93 36.65 10.21
N THR A 125 -14.85 35.68 10.19
CA THR A 125 -15.97 35.57 11.14
C THR A 125 -15.48 35.43 12.58
N ASN A 126 -14.35 34.75 12.78
CA ASN A 126 -13.71 34.57 14.08
C ASN A 126 -12.75 35.72 14.46
N GLY A 127 -12.82 36.85 13.76
CA GLY A 127 -12.10 38.09 14.11
C GLY A 127 -10.61 38.10 13.77
N VAL A 128 -10.16 37.24 12.85
CA VAL A 128 -8.77 37.21 12.38
C VAL A 128 -8.59 38.17 11.21
N ASN A 129 -7.49 38.93 11.21
CA ASN A 129 -7.12 39.74 10.05
C ASN A 129 -6.63 38.83 8.90
N VAL A 130 -7.40 38.79 7.80
CA VAL A 130 -7.15 37.93 6.62
C VAL A 130 -6.64 38.71 5.41
N LEU A 131 -6.12 39.93 5.58
CA LEU A 131 -5.58 40.74 4.47
C LEU A 131 -4.42 40.05 3.75
N GLU A 132 -3.59 39.33 4.52
CA GLU A 132 -2.41 38.61 4.00
C GLU A 132 -2.74 37.20 3.51
N PHE A 133 -3.97 36.71 3.75
CA PHE A 133 -4.41 35.38 3.33
C PHE A 133 -5.40 35.49 2.17
N ASN A 134 -4.91 35.36 0.93
CA ASN A 134 -5.69 35.55 -0.30
C ASN A 134 -5.70 34.29 -1.18
N PRO A 135 -6.33 33.19 -0.73
CA PRO A 135 -6.35 31.94 -1.47
C PRO A 135 -7.13 32.07 -2.78
N VAL A 136 -6.55 31.51 -3.85
CA VAL A 136 -7.16 31.43 -5.18
C VAL A 136 -7.79 30.04 -5.38
N MET A 137 -8.87 29.99 -6.16
CA MET A 137 -9.58 28.72 -6.45
C MET A 137 -8.66 27.77 -7.22
N ASN A 138 -8.69 26.49 -6.85
CA ASN A 138 -7.87 25.44 -7.47
C ASN A 138 -6.35 25.67 -7.44
N GLN A 139 -5.85 26.63 -6.64
CA GLN A 139 -4.41 26.86 -6.50
C GLN A 139 -3.89 26.29 -5.19
N LYS A 140 -2.70 25.68 -5.27
CA LYS A 140 -1.97 25.18 -4.12
C LYS A 140 -1.57 26.35 -3.22
N MET A 141 -1.62 26.13 -1.91
CA MET A 141 -1.25 27.13 -0.91
C MET A 141 0.28 27.31 -0.87
N THR A 142 0.72 28.53 -0.59
CA THR A 142 2.13 28.89 -0.44
C THR A 142 2.66 28.56 0.96
N ASP A 143 3.98 28.67 1.16
CA ASP A 143 4.59 28.55 2.49
C ASP A 143 4.09 29.65 3.44
N ASP A 144 3.82 30.86 2.95
CA ASP A 144 3.26 31.95 3.76
C ASP A 144 1.81 31.66 4.16
N ASP A 145 1.00 31.10 3.25
CA ASP A 145 -0.35 30.62 3.57
C ASP A 145 -0.32 29.51 4.62
N MET A 146 0.65 28.60 4.54
CA MET A 146 0.87 27.55 5.54
C MET A 146 1.16 28.15 6.91
N GLU A 147 2.10 29.11 6.99
CA GLU A 147 2.45 29.79 8.24
C GLU A 147 1.25 30.54 8.82
N PHE A 148 0.47 31.23 7.97
CA PHE A 148 -0.74 31.94 8.37
C PHE A 148 -1.79 30.99 8.95
N LEU A 149 -2.08 29.89 8.25
CA LEU A 149 -3.04 28.88 8.69
C LEU A 149 -2.58 28.15 9.95
N TYR A 150 -1.28 27.89 10.10
CA TYR A 150 -0.71 27.30 11.31
C TYR A 150 -0.97 28.18 12.53
N LYS A 151 -0.61 29.47 12.44
CA LYS A 151 -0.77 30.46 13.54
C LYS A 151 -2.23 30.62 13.96
N ASN A 152 -3.15 30.54 13.01
CA ASN A 152 -4.58 30.77 13.23
C ASN A 152 -5.42 29.49 13.36
N SER A 153 -4.80 28.30 13.41
CA SER A 153 -5.51 27.02 13.35
C SER A 153 -6.54 26.81 14.47
N SER A 154 -6.30 27.34 15.67
CA SER A 154 -7.23 27.25 16.80
C SER A 154 -8.52 28.05 16.63
N LYS A 155 -8.57 28.92 15.61
CA LYS A 155 -9.73 29.72 15.23
C LYS A 155 -10.60 29.04 14.16
N LEU A 156 -10.30 27.80 13.79
CA LEU A 156 -11.03 27.05 12.78
C LEU A 156 -11.82 25.89 13.41
N SER A 157 -13.02 25.66 12.91
CA SER A 157 -13.91 24.53 13.24
C SER A 157 -13.35 23.19 12.78
N ASN A 158 -12.39 23.19 11.87
CA ASN A 158 -11.57 22.04 11.54
C ASN A 158 -10.11 22.49 11.45
N GLY A 159 -9.41 22.50 12.59
CA GLY A 159 -8.06 23.01 12.71
C GLY A 159 -7.10 22.37 11.71
N VAL A 160 -6.51 23.18 10.83
CA VAL A 160 -5.51 22.73 9.83
C VAL A 160 -4.36 22.02 10.54
N ARG A 161 -3.83 22.60 11.61
CA ARG A 161 -2.76 22.00 12.42
C ARG A 161 -3.13 20.61 12.93
N THR A 162 -4.34 20.44 13.46
CA THR A 162 -4.83 19.14 13.94
C THR A 162 -4.85 18.11 12.81
N GLN A 163 -5.33 18.49 11.62
CA GLN A 163 -5.37 17.59 10.47
C GLN A 163 -3.97 17.17 10.02
N ILE A 164 -3.02 18.11 9.94
CA ILE A 164 -1.63 17.81 9.60
C ILE A 164 -1.00 16.89 10.66
N HIS A 165 -1.23 17.16 11.95
CA HIS A 165 -0.72 16.33 13.04
C HIS A 165 -1.30 14.93 13.05
N LYS A 166 -2.58 14.76 12.70
CA LYS A 166 -3.16 13.43 12.47
C LYS A 166 -2.40 12.68 11.38
N MET A 167 -2.14 13.33 10.24
CA MET A 167 -1.39 12.73 9.13
C MET A 167 0.04 12.34 9.55
N MET A 168 0.76 13.24 10.22
CA MET A 168 2.11 12.99 10.75
C MET A 168 2.14 11.84 11.76
N THR A 169 1.12 11.75 12.62
CA THR A 169 0.98 10.67 13.62
C THR A 169 0.77 9.33 12.93
N VAL A 170 -0.13 9.27 11.93
CA VAL A 170 -0.38 8.05 11.15
C VAL A 170 0.86 7.63 10.35
N TYR A 171 1.57 8.59 9.75
CA TYR A 171 2.80 8.29 9.02
C TYR A 171 3.83 7.61 9.91
N ASN A 172 4.08 8.17 11.10
CA ASN A 172 4.99 7.60 12.08
C ASN A 172 4.51 6.24 12.61
N TYR A 173 3.20 6.03 12.71
CA TYR A 173 2.64 4.74 13.10
C TYR A 173 2.92 3.66 12.05
N LEU A 174 2.73 3.98 10.77
CA LEU A 174 2.92 3.03 9.67
C LEU A 174 4.39 2.74 9.36
N THR A 175 5.27 3.72 9.48
CA THR A 175 6.68 3.63 9.02
C THR A 175 7.72 3.57 10.13
N LYS A 176 7.36 4.00 11.35
CA LYS A 176 8.29 4.27 12.46
C LYS A 176 9.51 5.09 12.01
N SER A 177 9.30 6.07 11.12
CA SER A 177 10.37 6.89 10.52
C SER A 177 11.22 7.67 11.52
N ARG A 178 10.75 7.84 12.76
CA ARG A 178 11.46 8.53 13.85
C ARG A 178 12.06 7.55 14.85
N ASN A 179 13.28 7.84 15.31
CA ASN A 179 13.96 7.07 16.35
C ASN A 179 13.14 6.99 17.63
N GLU A 180 12.40 8.05 17.97
CA GLU A 180 11.43 8.05 19.06
C GLU A 180 10.44 6.91 18.90
N ALA A 181 9.78 6.77 17.75
CA ALA A 181 8.84 5.68 17.48
C ALA A 181 9.52 4.30 17.47
N MET A 182 10.74 4.20 16.89
CA MET A 182 11.47 2.93 16.77
C MET A 182 11.93 2.36 18.11
N ASN A 183 12.46 3.21 19.00
CA ASN A 183 13.01 2.81 20.29
C ASN A 183 11.99 2.16 21.24
N PHE A 184 10.68 2.39 21.04
CA PHE A 184 9.64 1.76 21.87
C PHE A 184 9.29 0.34 21.44
N THR A 185 9.62 -0.06 20.20
CA THR A 185 9.39 -1.44 19.70
C THR A 185 10.48 -2.44 20.10
N ILE A 186 11.65 -1.95 20.55
CA ILE A 186 12.82 -2.79 20.86
C ILE A 186 12.87 -3.23 22.34
N ASN A 187 12.12 -2.59 23.25
CA ASN A 187 12.08 -3.01 24.65
C ASN A 187 11.35 -4.36 24.81
N GLN A 188 12.07 -5.40 25.23
CA GLN A 188 11.56 -6.78 25.29
C GLN A 188 10.30 -6.97 26.17
N ALA A 189 10.04 -6.09 27.14
CA ALA A 189 8.84 -6.15 27.97
C ALA A 189 7.55 -5.70 27.25
N THR A 190 7.65 -4.93 26.15
CA THR A 190 6.51 -4.44 25.36
C THR A 190 6.24 -5.25 24.10
N LYS A 191 7.10 -6.23 23.76
CA LYS A 191 6.90 -7.15 22.63
C LYS A 191 5.61 -7.98 22.71
N ASN A 192 5.10 -8.23 23.92
CA ASN A 192 4.00 -9.16 24.15
C ASN A 192 2.63 -8.52 24.38
N ASP A 193 2.50 -7.21 24.59
CA ASP A 193 1.24 -6.64 25.13
C ASP A 193 0.65 -5.43 24.38
N ILE A 194 1.36 -4.73 23.48
CA ILE A 194 0.92 -3.37 23.08
C ILE A 194 0.66 -3.14 21.58
N SER A 195 1.08 -4.04 20.70
CA SER A 195 0.77 -3.89 19.27
C SER A 195 0.22 -5.17 18.72
N LEU A 196 -1.06 -5.12 18.34
CA LEU A 196 -1.88 -6.26 17.94
C LEU A 196 -2.27 -7.03 19.19
N GLU A 197 -3.53 -6.90 19.60
CA GLU A 197 -4.09 -7.68 20.70
C GLU A 197 -3.58 -9.12 20.60
N LYS A 198 -3.12 -9.69 21.71
CA LYS A 198 -2.87 -11.13 21.81
C LYS A 198 -4.08 -11.79 21.16
N ILE A 199 -3.89 -12.36 19.97
CA ILE A 199 -4.92 -13.11 19.28
C ILE A 199 -5.17 -14.30 20.20
N ASP A 200 -6.14 -14.14 21.10
CA ASP A 200 -6.62 -15.25 21.89
C ASP A 200 -7.31 -16.17 20.88
N THR A 201 -6.69 -17.32 20.71
CA THR A 201 -6.88 -18.22 19.57
C THR A 201 -8.30 -18.79 19.42
N LYS A 202 -9.26 -18.46 20.30
CA LYS A 202 -10.62 -18.98 20.24
C LYS A 202 -11.58 -18.16 19.37
N ASP A 203 -11.43 -16.84 19.29
CA ASP A 203 -12.43 -15.97 18.65
C ASP A 203 -12.09 -15.52 17.23
N TYR A 204 -10.87 -15.82 16.75
CA TYR A 204 -10.41 -15.42 15.42
C TYR A 204 -10.53 -16.55 14.40
N SER A 205 -10.89 -16.15 13.17
CA SER A 205 -10.88 -17.07 12.01
C SER A 205 -9.48 -17.62 11.76
N GLU A 206 -9.39 -18.83 11.19
CA GLU A 206 -8.09 -19.39 10.75
C GLU A 206 -7.36 -18.45 9.79
N TYR A 207 -8.12 -17.75 8.94
CA TYR A 207 -7.60 -16.77 8.01
C TYR A 207 -6.86 -15.61 8.69
N ASP A 208 -7.42 -15.06 9.77
CA ASP A 208 -6.82 -13.95 10.52
C ASP A 208 -5.59 -14.42 11.31
N LYS A 209 -5.63 -15.65 11.85
CA LYS A 209 -4.48 -16.27 12.53
C LYS A 209 -3.29 -16.42 11.59
N GLU A 210 -3.52 -16.97 10.40
CA GLU A 210 -2.46 -17.13 9.39
C GLU A 210 -1.84 -15.77 8.98
N ARG A 211 -2.65 -14.73 8.85
CA ARG A 211 -2.16 -13.38 8.53
C ARG A 211 -1.32 -12.78 9.64
N PHE A 212 -1.75 -12.97 10.88
CA PHE A 212 -0.96 -12.55 12.03
C PHE A 212 0.37 -13.28 12.11
N GLU A 213 0.39 -14.59 11.83
CA GLU A 213 1.63 -15.38 11.77
C GLU A 213 2.61 -14.88 10.71
N LEU A 214 2.13 -14.24 9.63
CA LEU A 214 2.99 -13.61 8.63
C LEU A 214 3.63 -12.30 9.10
N LEU A 215 3.16 -11.67 10.17
CA LEU A 215 3.72 -10.39 10.64
C LEU A 215 5.05 -10.58 11.37
N ASP A 216 6.05 -9.80 10.98
CA ASP A 216 7.27 -9.60 11.76
C ASP A 216 7.07 -8.44 12.73
N LEU A 217 6.76 -8.78 13.99
CA LEU A 217 6.50 -7.82 15.06
C LEU A 217 7.71 -6.93 15.40
N ALA A 218 8.93 -7.37 15.03
CA ALA A 218 10.14 -6.58 15.23
C ALA A 218 10.39 -5.57 14.10
N SER A 219 9.72 -5.72 12.96
CA SER A 219 9.96 -4.86 11.79
C SER A 219 9.48 -3.42 12.02
N ALA A 220 10.20 -2.47 11.41
CA ALA A 220 9.80 -1.06 11.40
C ALA A 220 8.47 -0.86 10.66
N ASP A 221 8.27 -1.60 9.57
CA ASP A 221 7.11 -1.48 8.67
C ASP A 221 5.95 -2.41 9.04
N VAL A 222 5.94 -3.02 10.24
CA VAL A 222 4.94 -4.04 10.63
C VAL A 222 3.49 -3.57 10.46
N PHE A 223 3.19 -2.31 10.79
CA PHE A 223 1.84 -1.77 10.67
C PHE A 223 1.46 -1.45 9.23
N LEU A 224 2.42 -1.02 8.41
CA LEU A 224 2.23 -0.89 6.97
C LEU A 224 1.97 -2.27 6.32
N VAL A 225 2.79 -3.28 6.65
CA VAL A 225 2.59 -4.65 6.15
C VAL A 225 1.23 -5.19 6.57
N LYS A 226 0.83 -5.03 7.84
CA LYS A 226 -0.51 -5.41 8.30
C LYS A 226 -1.60 -4.71 7.49
N TYR A 227 -1.49 -3.40 7.31
CA TYR A 227 -2.48 -2.65 6.54
C TYR A 227 -2.62 -3.17 5.11
N LEU A 228 -1.51 -3.52 4.45
CA LEU A 228 -1.50 -4.09 3.10
C LEU A 228 -2.00 -5.53 3.02
N LEU A 229 -1.84 -6.33 4.08
CA LEU A 229 -2.49 -7.63 4.16
C LEU A 229 -4.01 -7.41 4.25
N ASP A 230 -4.48 -6.57 5.17
CA ASP A 230 -5.89 -6.34 5.48
C ASP A 230 -6.66 -5.62 4.37
N ASN A 231 -5.98 -4.80 3.57
CA ASN A 231 -6.58 -4.04 2.50
C ASN A 231 -6.03 -4.47 1.14
N LYS A 232 -6.93 -4.87 0.24
CA LYS A 232 -6.58 -5.18 -1.14
C LYS A 232 -6.34 -3.87 -1.89
N LEU A 233 -5.08 -3.45 -2.03
CA LEU A 233 -4.72 -2.18 -2.67
C LEU A 233 -4.09 -2.40 -4.03
N VAL A 234 -4.52 -1.61 -5.01
CA VAL A 234 -3.91 -1.54 -6.33
C VAL A 234 -3.66 -0.09 -6.68
N GLU A 235 -2.59 0.17 -7.42
CA GLU A 235 -2.47 1.40 -8.17
C GLU A 235 -3.10 1.19 -9.55
N SER A 236 -3.92 2.15 -9.98
CA SER A 236 -4.83 1.92 -11.11
C SER A 236 -4.84 3.05 -12.13
N TRP A 237 -4.94 2.66 -13.40
CA TRP A 237 -5.31 3.49 -14.52
C TRP A 237 -6.53 2.85 -15.14
N SER A 238 -7.62 3.58 -15.29
CA SER A 238 -8.79 3.01 -15.94
C SER A 238 -9.69 4.04 -16.59
N PHE A 239 -10.36 3.62 -17.66
CA PHE A 239 -11.43 4.36 -18.30
C PHE A 239 -12.58 3.41 -18.64
N LYS A 240 -13.77 4.00 -18.81
CA LYS A 240 -14.97 3.29 -19.24
C LYS A 240 -15.74 4.15 -20.21
N ARG A 241 -16.17 3.57 -21.33
CA ARG A 241 -16.92 4.25 -22.38
C ARG A 241 -18.01 3.36 -22.94
N LYS A 242 -19.25 3.87 -22.99
CA LYS A 242 -20.39 3.19 -23.62
C LYS A 242 -20.69 3.74 -25.02
N GLU A 243 -20.45 5.03 -25.22
CA GLU A 243 -20.82 5.70 -26.47
C GLU A 243 -20.02 5.19 -27.66
N ASN A 244 -20.74 4.73 -28.69
CA ASN A 244 -20.16 4.14 -29.90
C ASN A 244 -19.20 2.97 -29.64
N ALA A 245 -19.28 2.31 -28.47
CA ALA A 245 -18.37 1.23 -28.10
C ALA A 245 -18.44 0.04 -29.08
N GLN A 246 -19.60 -0.19 -29.72
CA GLN A 246 -19.78 -1.23 -30.74
C GLN A 246 -18.86 -1.06 -31.96
N LEU A 247 -18.48 0.18 -32.31
CA LEU A 247 -17.54 0.45 -33.41
C LEU A 247 -16.13 -0.10 -33.13
N TRP A 248 -15.84 -0.37 -31.86
CA TRP A 248 -14.54 -0.83 -31.39
C TRP A 248 -14.49 -2.34 -31.13
N GLN A 249 -15.57 -3.08 -31.38
CA GLN A 249 -15.63 -4.53 -31.09
C GLN A 249 -14.46 -5.31 -31.70
N ASN A 250 -13.97 -4.90 -32.88
CA ASN A 250 -12.85 -5.52 -33.60
C ASN A 250 -11.56 -4.68 -33.56
N HIS A 251 -11.53 -3.58 -32.81
CA HIS A 251 -10.40 -2.62 -32.78
C HIS A 251 -9.99 -2.25 -31.34
N ALA A 252 -10.50 -2.97 -30.33
CA ALA A 252 -10.22 -2.74 -28.92
C ALA A 252 -9.09 -3.61 -28.36
N GLU A 253 -8.35 -4.28 -29.25
CA GLU A 253 -7.20 -5.10 -28.89
C GLU A 253 -5.97 -4.24 -28.70
N ILE A 254 -5.31 -4.41 -27.56
CA ILE A 254 -4.11 -3.66 -27.20
C ILE A 254 -3.00 -4.58 -26.73
N ASN A 255 -1.75 -4.16 -26.96
CA ASN A 255 -0.57 -4.75 -26.35
C ASN A 255 0.44 -3.72 -25.83
N SER A 256 0.17 -2.43 -26.01
CA SER A 256 1.05 -1.33 -25.61
C SER A 256 0.30 -0.17 -24.94
N ILE A 257 1.05 0.72 -24.28
CA ILE A 257 0.52 1.95 -23.66
C ILE A 257 -0.04 2.90 -24.72
N GLU A 258 0.61 3.00 -25.87
CA GLU A 258 0.20 3.87 -26.98
C GLU A 258 -1.20 3.49 -27.48
N GLN A 259 -1.41 2.20 -27.73
CA GLN A 259 -2.70 1.67 -28.18
C GLN A 259 -3.79 1.85 -27.10
N TYR A 260 -3.47 1.59 -25.84
CA TYR A 260 -4.37 1.88 -24.72
C TYR A 260 -4.76 3.37 -24.68
N ASN A 261 -3.79 4.25 -24.84
CA ASN A 261 -3.99 5.70 -24.82
C ASN A 261 -4.78 6.21 -26.02
N GLU A 262 -4.69 5.56 -27.19
CA GLU A 262 -5.51 5.88 -28.36
C GLU A 262 -7.00 5.66 -28.11
N LEU A 263 -7.36 4.60 -27.37
CA LEU A 263 -8.74 4.32 -27.01
C LEU A 263 -9.33 5.36 -26.03
N ILE A 264 -8.47 6.14 -25.36
CA ILE A 264 -8.85 7.24 -24.45
C ILE A 264 -9.05 8.57 -25.20
N LYS A 265 -8.50 8.76 -26.40
CA LYS A 265 -8.24 10.09 -27.03
C LYS A 265 -9.45 11.00 -27.34
N ASN A 266 -10.71 10.60 -27.13
CA ASN A 266 -11.84 11.52 -27.31
C ASN A 266 -12.20 12.25 -26.01
N ASN A 267 -11.75 13.51 -25.93
CA ASN A 267 -12.10 14.72 -25.14
C ASN A 267 -13.25 14.75 -24.08
N GLU A 268 -13.95 13.66 -23.76
CA GLU A 268 -15.05 13.61 -22.79
C GLU A 268 -14.65 13.09 -21.43
N ILE A 269 -13.52 12.38 -21.32
CA ILE A 269 -12.83 12.27 -20.04
C ILE A 269 -12.14 13.62 -19.85
N LYS A 270 -12.92 14.65 -19.49
CA LYS A 270 -12.37 15.85 -18.85
C LYS A 270 -11.33 15.33 -17.89
N TYR A 271 -10.08 15.73 -18.11
CA TYR A 271 -8.99 15.50 -17.20
C TYR A 271 -9.45 15.96 -15.82
N THR A 272 -10.06 15.07 -15.05
CA THR A 272 -10.05 15.21 -13.61
C THR A 272 -8.58 15.06 -13.34
N THR A 273 -7.88 16.18 -13.21
CA THR A 273 -6.52 16.30 -12.67
C THR A 273 -6.26 15.08 -11.83
N ALA A 274 -5.39 14.21 -12.35
CA ALA A 274 -5.34 12.82 -11.93
C ALA A 274 -5.25 12.74 -10.41
N LYS A 275 -5.95 11.78 -9.79
CA LYS A 275 -6.04 11.70 -8.33
C LYS A 275 -4.63 11.60 -7.75
N ASN A 276 -4.10 12.69 -7.20
CA ASN A 276 -2.81 12.77 -6.54
C ASN A 276 -1.64 12.37 -7.46
N GLU A 277 -1.49 13.02 -8.61
CA GLU A 277 -0.37 12.79 -9.54
C GLU A 277 1.01 12.97 -8.87
N SER A 278 1.11 13.91 -7.93
CA SER A 278 2.25 14.11 -7.01
C SER A 278 2.62 12.86 -6.18
N LEU A 279 1.68 11.92 -6.03
CA LEU A 279 1.81 10.68 -5.27
C LEU A 279 1.81 9.43 -6.17
N LYS A 280 1.98 9.56 -7.49
CA LYS A 280 2.10 8.43 -8.43
C LYS A 280 3.34 7.59 -8.13
N ILE A 281 3.16 6.27 -8.07
CA ILE A 281 4.24 5.29 -7.92
C ILE A 281 4.44 4.65 -9.30
N GLY A 282 5.37 5.20 -10.07
CA GLY A 282 5.73 4.61 -11.36
C GLY A 282 6.45 3.26 -11.19
N LEU A 283 6.45 2.45 -12.24
CA LEU A 283 7.45 1.40 -12.41
C LEU A 283 8.84 2.02 -12.59
N LYS A 284 9.89 1.20 -12.49
CA LYS A 284 11.27 1.66 -12.76
C LYS A 284 11.36 2.27 -14.16
N ASN A 285 12.24 3.25 -14.34
CA ASN A 285 12.46 3.94 -15.62
C ASN A 285 11.25 4.67 -16.20
N ASN A 286 10.28 5.06 -15.36
CA ASN A 286 9.14 5.89 -15.80
C ASN A 286 8.26 5.22 -16.87
N GLU A 287 8.25 3.89 -16.95
CA GLU A 287 7.50 3.14 -18.00
C GLU A 287 6.00 3.47 -18.07
N LEU A 288 5.42 3.99 -16.99
CA LEU A 288 3.99 4.33 -16.91
C LEU A 288 3.72 5.84 -16.93
N ASP A 289 4.73 6.67 -17.20
CA ASP A 289 4.57 8.13 -17.16
C ASP A 289 3.52 8.61 -18.18
N ASP A 290 3.53 8.02 -19.38
CA ASP A 290 2.60 8.35 -20.46
C ASP A 290 1.23 7.67 -20.35
N LEU A 291 1.06 6.71 -19.42
CA LEU A 291 -0.19 5.97 -19.29
C LEU A 291 -1.31 6.86 -18.75
N ARG A 292 -2.40 6.99 -19.52
CA ARG A 292 -3.53 7.88 -19.21
C ARG A 292 -4.57 7.20 -18.32
N GLY A 293 -5.43 8.03 -17.71
CA GLY A 293 -6.54 7.54 -16.88
C GLY A 293 -6.13 7.16 -15.46
N TYR A 294 -5.06 7.76 -14.91
CA TYR A 294 -4.59 7.47 -13.56
C TYR A 294 -5.64 7.80 -12.49
N ASN A 295 -6.01 6.77 -11.73
CA ASN A 295 -7.02 6.82 -10.67
C ASN A 295 -6.43 6.79 -9.26
N GLY A 296 -5.10 6.66 -9.13
CA GLY A 296 -4.43 6.57 -7.84
C GLY A 296 -4.42 5.17 -7.26
N ILE A 297 -3.99 5.10 -5.99
CA ILE A 297 -4.10 3.89 -5.18
C ILE A 297 -5.54 3.75 -4.69
N VAL A 298 -6.18 2.64 -5.05
CA VAL A 298 -7.58 2.34 -4.75
C VAL A 298 -7.72 0.96 -4.11
N LYS A 299 -8.84 0.73 -3.43
CA LYS A 299 -9.21 -0.61 -2.96
C LYS A 299 -9.66 -1.44 -4.16
N PHE A 300 -9.04 -2.59 -4.37
CA PHE A 300 -9.43 -3.53 -5.41
C PHE A 300 -10.74 -4.22 -5.03
N THR A 301 -11.76 -4.05 -5.88
CA THR A 301 -13.11 -4.58 -5.68
C THR A 301 -13.49 -5.67 -6.68
N GLY A 302 -12.61 -5.97 -7.64
CA GLY A 302 -12.85 -7.01 -8.65
C GLY A 302 -12.85 -8.42 -8.06
N THR A 303 -13.55 -9.33 -8.74
CA THR A 303 -13.41 -10.77 -8.52
C THR A 303 -11.98 -11.14 -8.88
N ALA A 304 -11.18 -11.52 -7.89
CA ALA A 304 -9.77 -11.74 -8.11
C ALA A 304 -9.55 -13.00 -8.95
N ALA A 305 -9.18 -12.83 -10.22
CA ALA A 305 -8.48 -13.88 -10.97
C ALA A 305 -7.18 -14.24 -10.23
N ASP A 306 -6.68 -15.45 -10.46
CA ASP A 306 -5.57 -16.06 -9.71
C ASP A 306 -4.43 -15.10 -9.35
N LYS A 307 -3.84 -14.41 -10.34
CA LYS A 307 -2.70 -13.48 -10.11
C LYS A 307 -3.08 -12.24 -9.27
N LEU A 308 -4.33 -11.80 -9.28
CA LEU A 308 -4.83 -10.64 -8.53
C LEU A 308 -5.35 -11.01 -7.12
N SER A 309 -5.31 -12.28 -6.74
CA SER A 309 -5.81 -12.74 -5.44
C SER A 309 -4.96 -12.30 -4.25
N TYR A 310 -5.62 -11.95 -3.14
CA TYR A 310 -5.02 -11.55 -1.86
C TYR A 310 -5.21 -12.63 -0.79
N SER A 311 -5.48 -13.88 -1.18
CA SER A 311 -5.56 -14.99 -0.24
C SER A 311 -4.19 -15.28 0.38
N ASN A 312 -4.18 -15.91 1.55
CA ASN A 312 -2.93 -16.26 2.24
C ASN A 312 -2.05 -17.18 1.39
N TYR A 313 -2.64 -18.09 0.61
CA TYR A 313 -1.91 -18.90 -0.37
C TYR A 313 -1.18 -18.04 -1.39
N TRP A 314 -1.88 -17.07 -2.00
CA TRP A 314 -1.28 -16.21 -3.01
C TRP A 314 -0.23 -15.27 -2.42
N ILE A 315 -0.43 -14.73 -1.22
CA ILE A 315 0.57 -13.90 -0.54
C ILE A 315 1.85 -14.71 -0.25
N LYS A 316 1.72 -15.96 0.23
CA LYS A 316 2.85 -16.87 0.49
C LYS A 316 3.61 -17.28 -0.77
N ASN A 317 2.94 -17.27 -1.92
CA ASN A 317 3.51 -17.70 -3.20
C ASN A 317 3.84 -16.53 -4.12
N ASN A 318 3.58 -15.28 -3.72
CA ASN A 318 3.86 -14.13 -4.56
C ASN A 318 5.38 -13.86 -4.57
N LYS A 319 5.99 -14.08 -5.73
CA LYS A 319 7.45 -13.95 -5.92
C LYS A 319 7.87 -12.69 -6.65
N HIS A 320 6.95 -12.08 -7.41
CA HIS A 320 7.23 -10.94 -8.29
C HIS A 320 6.10 -9.92 -8.22
N LEU A 321 6.35 -8.75 -8.82
CA LEU A 321 5.36 -7.70 -8.98
C LEU A 321 4.30 -8.14 -10.00
N VAL A 322 3.01 -8.08 -9.62
CA VAL A 322 1.91 -8.36 -10.54
C VAL A 322 1.38 -7.04 -11.09
N HIS A 323 1.50 -6.84 -12.40
CA HIS A 323 1.02 -5.63 -13.07
C HIS A 323 0.68 -5.90 -14.54
N GLY A 324 -0.09 -5.00 -15.17
CA GLY A 324 -0.47 -5.13 -16.58
C GLY A 324 -1.90 -4.69 -16.87
N PHE A 325 -2.30 -4.86 -18.13
CA PHE A 325 -3.67 -4.64 -18.59
C PHE A 325 -4.58 -5.79 -18.12
N ILE A 326 -5.80 -5.46 -17.73
CA ILE A 326 -6.83 -6.45 -17.40
C ILE A 326 -7.68 -6.71 -18.64
N ASP A 327 -7.81 -7.98 -19.01
CA ASP A 327 -8.89 -8.42 -19.90
C ASP A 327 -10.22 -8.39 -19.14
N PRO A 328 -11.16 -7.50 -19.51
CA PRO A 328 -12.43 -7.38 -18.79
C PRO A 328 -13.33 -8.61 -18.93
N ASN A 329 -13.10 -9.51 -19.89
CA ASN A 329 -13.90 -10.70 -20.11
C ASN A 329 -13.39 -11.92 -19.31
N SER A 330 -12.07 -12.06 -19.14
CA SER A 330 -11.47 -13.14 -18.35
C SER A 330 -11.02 -12.72 -16.94
N SER A 331 -10.93 -11.42 -16.67
CA SER A 331 -10.31 -10.81 -15.47
C SER A 331 -8.82 -11.16 -15.27
N ASN A 332 -8.17 -11.75 -16.28
CA ASN A 332 -6.73 -12.01 -16.25
C ASN A 332 -5.94 -10.71 -16.46
N ILE A 333 -4.73 -10.69 -15.92
CA ILE A 333 -3.80 -9.57 -16.04
C ILE A 333 -2.58 -9.97 -16.88
N TYR A 334 -2.24 -9.11 -17.83
CA TYR A 334 -1.15 -9.32 -18.78
C TYR A 334 -0.24 -8.09 -18.81
N SER A 335 1.02 -8.26 -18.44
CA SER A 335 2.03 -7.21 -18.62
C SER A 335 2.38 -7.08 -20.11
N MET A 336 2.89 -5.91 -20.52
CA MET A 336 3.36 -5.72 -21.91
C MET A 336 4.46 -6.72 -22.28
N ASN A 337 5.32 -7.05 -21.32
CA ASN A 337 6.37 -8.04 -21.50
C ASN A 337 5.80 -9.44 -21.73
N ASN A 338 4.77 -9.83 -20.99
CA ASN A 338 4.08 -11.10 -21.18
C ASN A 338 3.39 -11.17 -22.56
N LEU A 339 2.74 -10.08 -22.99
CA LEU A 339 2.11 -9.99 -24.32
C LEU A 339 3.15 -10.09 -25.44
N HIS A 340 4.29 -9.41 -25.28
CA HIS A 340 5.41 -9.48 -26.24
C HIS A 340 6.06 -10.86 -26.27
N PHE A 341 6.25 -11.49 -25.11
CA PHE A 341 6.71 -12.87 -25.01
C PHE A 341 5.76 -13.82 -25.75
N ASN A 342 4.44 -13.70 -25.53
CA ASN A 342 3.42 -14.51 -26.19
C ASN A 342 3.43 -14.30 -27.71
N GLN A 343 3.61 -13.05 -28.18
CA GLN A 343 3.73 -12.75 -29.61
C GLN A 343 4.93 -13.48 -30.24
N ILE A 344 6.12 -13.47 -29.60
CA ILE A 344 7.29 -14.18 -30.13
C ILE A 344 7.06 -15.70 -30.13
N VAL A 345 6.39 -16.24 -29.10
CA VAL A 345 6.04 -17.67 -29.06
C VAL A 345 5.14 -18.03 -30.25
N ILE A 346 4.12 -17.23 -30.54
CA ILE A 346 3.20 -17.49 -31.66
C ILE A 346 3.89 -17.29 -33.01
N ASP A 347 4.63 -16.20 -33.20
CA ASP A 347 5.14 -15.83 -34.53
C ASP A 347 6.42 -16.57 -34.91
N SER A 348 7.34 -16.71 -33.95
CA SER A 348 8.71 -17.15 -34.22
C SER A 348 9.00 -18.58 -33.75
N ILE A 349 8.39 -19.02 -32.65
CA ILE A 349 8.59 -20.38 -32.12
C ILE A 349 7.57 -21.34 -32.75
N GLN A 350 6.30 -20.95 -32.79
CA GLN A 350 5.12 -21.62 -33.38
C GLN A 350 4.78 -22.99 -32.77
N THR A 351 5.78 -23.85 -32.63
CA THR A 351 5.65 -25.24 -32.20
C THR A 351 6.48 -25.53 -30.96
N LYS A 352 6.01 -26.46 -30.14
CA LYS A 352 6.77 -27.01 -29.03
C LYS A 352 8.09 -27.62 -29.54
N PRO A 353 9.22 -27.34 -28.88
CA PRO A 353 10.50 -27.99 -29.14
C PRO A 353 10.38 -29.51 -29.09
N GLU A 354 11.03 -30.18 -30.05
CA GLU A 354 11.13 -31.64 -30.07
C GLU A 354 12.18 -32.11 -29.05
N PHE A 355 11.78 -32.99 -28.13
CA PHE A 355 12.66 -33.61 -27.14
C PHE A 355 12.98 -35.05 -27.54
N LYS A 356 14.26 -35.42 -27.45
CA LYS A 356 14.73 -36.78 -27.73
C LYS A 356 15.67 -37.25 -26.61
N LEU A 357 15.65 -38.53 -26.29
CA LEU A 357 16.69 -39.11 -25.44
C LEU A 357 18.01 -39.20 -26.19
N LYS A 358 19.10 -38.81 -25.50
CA LYS A 358 20.46 -39.09 -25.95
C LYS A 358 20.64 -40.58 -26.16
N ASP A 359 21.39 -40.96 -27.19
CA ASP A 359 21.61 -42.37 -27.50
C ASP A 359 22.26 -43.11 -26.31
N SER A 360 23.15 -42.44 -25.57
CA SER A 360 23.78 -42.97 -24.34
C SER A 360 22.81 -43.20 -23.17
N SER A 361 21.60 -42.64 -23.23
CA SER A 361 20.61 -42.68 -22.16
C SER A 361 19.43 -43.60 -22.46
N LYS A 362 19.31 -44.14 -23.69
CA LYS A 362 18.19 -45.01 -24.09
C LYS A 362 18.09 -46.29 -23.27
N ASP A 363 19.21 -46.83 -22.83
CA ASP A 363 19.27 -48.08 -22.06
C ASP A 363 19.16 -47.89 -20.54
N LYS A 364 19.00 -46.64 -20.06
CA LYS A 364 18.87 -46.36 -18.63
C LYS A 364 17.61 -47.01 -18.04
N LYS A 365 17.81 -47.76 -16.96
CA LYS A 365 16.73 -48.39 -16.18
C LYS A 365 16.29 -47.51 -15.01
N ASP A 366 17.24 -46.81 -14.40
CA ASP A 366 17.06 -46.04 -13.16
C ASP A 366 16.78 -44.56 -13.44
N GLY A 367 15.53 -44.27 -13.81
CA GLY A 367 15.05 -42.90 -14.03
C GLY A 367 15.79 -42.15 -15.15
N PHE A 368 15.36 -40.90 -15.36
CA PHE A 368 15.97 -40.00 -16.34
C PHE A 368 16.21 -38.64 -15.67
N THR A 369 17.34 -38.02 -15.99
CA THR A 369 17.67 -36.66 -15.54
C THR A 369 17.62 -35.69 -16.71
N LYS A 370 17.66 -34.39 -16.42
CA LYS A 370 17.52 -33.31 -17.42
C LYS A 370 18.63 -33.39 -18.48
N GLU A 371 19.80 -33.87 -18.08
CA GLU A 371 20.98 -34.05 -18.92
C GLU A 371 20.83 -35.17 -19.96
N ASP A 372 19.84 -36.06 -19.81
CA ASP A 372 19.62 -37.23 -20.67
C ASP A 372 18.89 -36.89 -21.98
N PHE A 373 18.45 -35.65 -22.12
CA PHE A 373 17.66 -35.18 -23.25
C PHE A 373 18.48 -34.28 -24.18
N GLU A 374 18.13 -34.34 -25.46
CA GLU A 374 18.50 -33.41 -26.51
C GLU A 374 17.22 -32.68 -26.96
N VAL A 375 17.38 -31.43 -27.37
CA VAL A 375 16.28 -30.61 -27.87
C VAL A 375 16.66 -30.08 -29.25
N THR A 376 15.85 -30.41 -30.26
CA THR A 376 16.19 -30.12 -31.65
C THR A 376 16.35 -28.61 -31.88
N GLY A 377 17.55 -28.20 -32.28
CA GLY A 377 17.88 -26.82 -32.60
C GLY A 377 18.03 -25.87 -31.40
N TRP A 378 18.26 -26.40 -30.20
CA TRP A 378 18.58 -25.64 -28.99
C TRP A 378 19.93 -26.04 -28.41
N ASP A 379 20.68 -25.06 -27.90
CA ASP A 379 22.01 -25.27 -27.32
C ASP A 379 21.91 -25.56 -25.82
N TYR A 380 22.52 -26.65 -25.35
CA TYR A 380 22.52 -27.01 -23.93
C TYR A 380 23.67 -26.37 -23.16
N ASP A 381 23.36 -25.54 -22.16
CA ASP A 381 24.31 -25.02 -21.17
C ASP A 381 24.42 -26.01 -20.00
N SER A 382 25.51 -26.78 -19.97
CA SER A 382 25.74 -27.78 -18.92
C SER A 382 25.98 -27.20 -17.53
N THR A 383 26.40 -25.93 -17.44
CA THR A 383 26.66 -25.25 -16.16
C THR A 383 25.35 -24.83 -15.51
N LYS A 384 24.40 -24.33 -16.32
CA LYS A 384 23.10 -23.86 -15.85
C LYS A 384 22.00 -24.89 -15.94
N LYS A 385 22.25 -26.00 -16.64
CA LYS A 385 21.30 -27.09 -16.90
C LYS A 385 20.03 -26.61 -17.61
N GLU A 386 20.22 -25.76 -18.63
CA GLU A 386 19.15 -25.15 -19.42
C GLU A 386 19.49 -25.25 -20.91
N PHE A 387 18.46 -25.35 -21.76
CA PHE A 387 18.62 -25.22 -23.21
C PHE A 387 18.32 -23.78 -23.61
N THR A 388 19.07 -23.24 -24.56
CA THR A 388 18.94 -21.84 -24.99
C THR A 388 18.83 -21.73 -26.50
N LYS A 389 18.07 -20.72 -26.95
CA LYS A 389 17.93 -20.37 -28.37
C LYS A 389 17.54 -18.92 -28.51
N LYS A 390 18.06 -18.25 -29.53
CA LYS A 390 17.72 -16.85 -29.82
C LYS A 390 16.54 -16.75 -30.77
N TYR A 391 15.58 -15.89 -30.44
CA TYR A 391 14.44 -15.51 -31.27
C TYR A 391 14.25 -14.00 -31.21
N SER A 392 14.18 -13.32 -32.35
CA SER A 392 13.96 -11.87 -32.43
C SER A 392 14.83 -11.07 -31.44
N GLU A 393 16.14 -11.35 -31.45
CA GLU A 393 17.17 -10.78 -30.57
C GLU A 393 17.13 -11.20 -29.08
N LYS A 394 16.08 -11.87 -28.63
CA LYS A 394 15.93 -12.33 -27.24
C LYS A 394 16.40 -13.77 -27.06
N THR A 395 17.06 -14.03 -25.94
CA THR A 395 17.45 -15.39 -25.55
C THR A 395 16.31 -16.08 -24.81
N PHE A 396 15.73 -17.10 -25.43
CA PHE A 396 14.78 -18.00 -24.79
C PHE A 396 15.52 -19.14 -24.11
N LYS A 397 14.93 -19.61 -23.02
CA LYS A 397 15.44 -20.69 -22.18
C LYS A 397 14.37 -21.74 -21.97
N LEU A 398 14.76 -23.01 -22.11
CA LEU A 398 13.96 -24.17 -21.75
C LEU A 398 14.62 -24.89 -20.58
N ILE A 399 13.85 -25.11 -19.53
CA ILE A 399 14.26 -25.89 -18.36
C ILE A 399 13.30 -27.05 -18.22
N ILE A 400 13.83 -28.28 -18.18
CA ILE A 400 13.06 -29.46 -17.80
C ILE A 400 12.95 -29.42 -16.27
N ASP A 401 11.79 -29.03 -15.73
CA ASP A 401 11.59 -28.88 -14.28
C ASP A 401 11.38 -30.23 -13.60
N ARG A 402 10.63 -31.13 -14.24
CA ARG A 402 10.30 -32.46 -13.72
C ARG A 402 10.34 -33.50 -14.83
N VAL A 403 10.83 -34.69 -14.49
CA VAL A 403 10.82 -35.87 -15.35
C VAL A 403 10.11 -36.99 -14.61
N GLU A 404 9.04 -37.52 -15.20
CA GLU A 404 8.28 -38.63 -14.64
C GLU A 404 8.35 -39.81 -15.60
N LYS A 405 8.61 -41.00 -15.05
CA LYS A 405 8.68 -42.25 -15.83
C LYS A 405 7.54 -43.15 -15.38
N ILE A 406 6.74 -43.59 -16.35
CA ILE A 406 5.69 -44.57 -16.14
C ILE A 406 5.98 -45.75 -17.07
N ASN A 407 6.10 -46.94 -16.48
CA ASN A 407 6.18 -48.17 -17.24
C ASN A 407 4.80 -48.83 -17.24
N PHE A 408 4.36 -49.31 -18.40
CA PHE A 408 3.14 -50.10 -18.52
C PHE A 408 3.36 -51.25 -19.48
N GLU A 409 2.65 -52.34 -19.24
CA GLU A 409 2.73 -53.55 -20.05
C GLU A 409 1.65 -53.48 -21.13
N ASN A 410 2.05 -53.55 -22.40
CA ASN A 410 1.12 -53.51 -23.51
C ASN A 410 0.37 -54.84 -23.68
N LYS A 411 -0.58 -54.90 -24.61
CA LYS A 411 -1.39 -56.12 -24.85
C LYS A 411 -0.56 -57.36 -25.24
N ASN A 412 0.67 -57.16 -25.72
CA ASN A 412 1.61 -58.21 -26.10
C ASN A 412 2.59 -58.60 -24.98
N LYS A 413 2.41 -58.06 -23.76
CA LYS A 413 3.32 -58.23 -22.61
C LYS A 413 4.70 -57.58 -22.79
N GLU A 414 4.81 -56.61 -23.69
CA GLU A 414 6.02 -55.80 -23.83
C GLU A 414 5.92 -54.59 -22.92
N LEU A 415 7.04 -54.25 -22.28
CA LEU A 415 7.11 -53.18 -21.30
C LEU A 415 7.42 -51.86 -22.01
N GLU A 416 6.40 -51.03 -22.18
CA GLU A 416 6.51 -49.70 -22.77
C GLU A 416 6.83 -48.66 -21.69
N THR A 417 7.62 -47.67 -22.06
CA THR A 417 8.01 -46.57 -21.17
C THR A 417 7.44 -45.26 -21.69
N ASN A 418 6.56 -44.61 -20.92
CA ASN A 418 6.20 -43.21 -21.16
C ASN A 418 7.03 -42.31 -20.22
N ILE A 419 7.61 -41.26 -20.78
CA ILE A 419 8.36 -40.25 -20.04
C ILE A 419 7.66 -38.91 -20.20
N THR A 420 7.07 -38.41 -19.12
CA THR A 420 6.43 -37.10 -19.10
C THR A 420 7.45 -36.05 -18.64
N LEU A 421 7.63 -35.03 -19.45
CA LEU A 421 8.49 -33.88 -19.18
C LEU A 421 7.62 -32.69 -18.80
N THR A 422 7.87 -32.07 -17.64
CA THR A 422 7.35 -30.73 -17.34
C THR A 422 8.40 -29.71 -17.72
N ILE A 423 8.09 -28.84 -18.67
CA ILE A 423 9.02 -27.92 -19.30
C ILE A 423 8.62 -26.48 -18.99
N LYS A 424 9.59 -25.69 -18.57
CA LYS A 424 9.46 -24.24 -18.38
C LYS A 424 10.19 -23.51 -19.51
N LEU A 425 9.43 -22.83 -20.36
CA LEU A 425 9.93 -21.88 -21.34
C LEU A 425 9.97 -20.49 -20.71
N SER A 426 11.07 -19.76 -20.89
CA SER A 426 11.17 -18.37 -20.41
C SER A 426 12.04 -17.49 -21.28
N ALA A 427 11.82 -16.18 -21.22
CA ALA A 427 12.70 -15.16 -21.80
C ALA A 427 13.08 -14.15 -20.72
N PRO A 428 14.13 -14.41 -19.91
CA PRO A 428 14.46 -13.56 -18.75
C PRO A 428 14.75 -12.10 -19.09
N GLU A 429 15.22 -11.84 -20.31
CA GLU A 429 15.45 -10.47 -20.82
C GLU A 429 14.16 -9.65 -20.94
N LEU A 430 12.99 -10.30 -21.03
CA LEU A 430 11.69 -9.66 -21.05
C LEU A 430 11.09 -9.52 -19.64
N GLY A 431 11.68 -10.13 -18.61
CA GLY A 431 11.21 -10.03 -17.22
C GLY A 431 10.76 -11.36 -16.62
N GLU A 432 10.53 -11.35 -15.31
CA GLU A 432 10.30 -12.56 -14.52
C GLU A 432 8.96 -13.27 -14.80
N ASP A 433 8.00 -12.55 -15.36
CA ASP A 433 6.67 -13.04 -15.72
C ASP A 433 6.57 -13.54 -17.18
N SER A 434 7.65 -13.39 -17.96
CA SER A 434 7.79 -13.92 -19.32
C SER A 434 8.15 -15.41 -19.30
N THR A 435 7.26 -16.20 -18.70
CA THR A 435 7.44 -17.64 -18.50
C THR A 435 6.16 -18.43 -18.79
N PHE A 436 6.32 -19.64 -19.30
CA PHE A 436 5.25 -20.58 -19.58
C PHE A 436 5.66 -22.00 -19.20
N VAL A 437 4.73 -22.79 -18.65
CA VAL A 437 4.98 -24.18 -18.27
C VAL A 437 4.01 -25.08 -19.02
N TYR A 438 4.54 -26.13 -19.65
CA TYR A 438 3.76 -27.16 -20.33
C TYR A 438 4.33 -28.54 -20.08
N THR A 439 3.56 -29.55 -20.45
CA THR A 439 3.99 -30.94 -20.46
C THR A 439 4.18 -31.45 -21.89
N ASP A 440 5.17 -32.31 -22.07
CA ASP A 440 5.38 -33.08 -23.30
C ASP A 440 5.68 -34.54 -22.93
N GLU A 441 5.43 -35.46 -23.85
CA GLU A 441 5.49 -36.91 -23.57
C GLU A 441 6.29 -37.68 -24.63
N LEU A 442 7.28 -38.44 -24.17
CA LEU A 442 8.03 -39.37 -25.00
C LEU A 442 7.44 -40.76 -24.82
N PHE A 443 6.61 -41.17 -25.78
CA PHE A 443 6.07 -42.51 -25.83
C PHE A 443 7.13 -43.50 -26.33
N ASP A 444 7.37 -44.56 -25.57
CA ASP A 444 8.33 -45.62 -25.90
C ASP A 444 9.72 -45.07 -26.25
N LYS A 445 10.17 -44.05 -25.48
CA LYS A 445 11.50 -43.40 -25.64
C LYS A 445 11.73 -42.78 -27.03
N LYS A 446 10.68 -42.61 -27.84
CA LYS A 446 10.76 -41.92 -29.13
C LYS A 446 10.71 -40.41 -28.92
N ALA A 447 11.23 -39.67 -29.91
CA ALA A 447 11.21 -38.22 -29.87
C ALA A 447 9.76 -37.70 -29.76
N THR A 448 9.58 -36.55 -29.11
CA THR A 448 8.25 -35.94 -29.01
C THR A 448 7.76 -35.52 -30.38
N THR A 449 6.44 -35.52 -30.58
CA THR A 449 5.88 -35.03 -31.85
C THR A 449 5.79 -33.51 -31.79
N GLN A 450 6.30 -32.84 -32.81
CA GLN A 450 6.19 -31.39 -32.91
C GLN A 450 4.72 -30.99 -32.97
N THR A 451 4.26 -30.27 -31.95
CA THR A 451 2.87 -29.80 -31.83
C THR A 451 2.85 -28.29 -31.71
N GLU A 452 1.88 -27.64 -32.36
CA GLU A 452 1.72 -26.18 -32.25
C GLU A 452 1.36 -25.77 -30.82
N PHE A 453 1.79 -24.56 -30.44
CA PHE A 453 1.28 -23.95 -29.22
C PHE A 453 -0.17 -23.55 -29.41
N GLU A 454 -1.03 -23.89 -28.43
CA GLU A 454 -2.42 -23.47 -28.42
C GLU A 454 -2.51 -21.94 -28.27
N GLN A 455 -2.87 -21.22 -29.34
CA GLN A 455 -2.88 -19.75 -29.37
C GLN A 455 -3.71 -19.12 -28.23
N GLU A 456 -4.81 -19.77 -27.83
CA GLU A 456 -5.67 -19.31 -26.72
C GLU A 456 -4.92 -19.23 -25.38
N LYS A 457 -3.85 -20.01 -25.19
CA LYS A 457 -3.00 -19.98 -24.00
C LYS A 457 -1.93 -18.88 -24.05
N PHE A 458 -1.75 -18.22 -25.19
CA PHE A 458 -0.74 -17.19 -25.43
C PHE A 458 -1.36 -15.91 -26.01
N PRO A 459 -2.27 -15.24 -25.28
CA PRO A 459 -2.81 -13.98 -25.75
C PRO A 459 -1.67 -12.97 -25.95
N SER A 460 -1.51 -12.48 -27.17
CA SER A 460 -0.54 -11.42 -27.49
C SER A 460 -1.16 -10.02 -27.48
N THR A 461 -2.48 -9.95 -27.34
CA THR A 461 -3.26 -8.72 -27.14
C THR A 461 -4.30 -8.92 -26.03
N VAL A 462 -4.82 -7.81 -25.52
CA VAL A 462 -5.92 -7.75 -24.56
C VAL A 462 -7.09 -7.01 -25.21
N ASN A 463 -8.26 -7.64 -25.29
CA ASN A 463 -9.45 -7.02 -25.85
C ASN A 463 -10.24 -6.26 -24.78
N LEU A 464 -10.25 -4.93 -24.86
CA LEU A 464 -10.93 -4.05 -23.88
C LEU A 464 -12.44 -3.92 -24.10
N PHE A 465 -13.01 -4.55 -25.13
CA PHE A 465 -14.45 -4.55 -25.37
C PHE A 465 -15.16 -5.60 -24.51
N VAL A 466 -16.15 -5.14 -23.73
CA VAL A 466 -16.97 -5.99 -22.87
C VAL A 466 -18.26 -6.35 -23.60
N LYS A 467 -18.35 -7.60 -24.07
CA LYS A 467 -19.47 -8.09 -24.90
C LYS A 467 -20.82 -8.01 -24.18
N SER A 468 -20.85 -8.28 -22.89
CA SER A 468 -22.10 -8.33 -22.11
C SER A 468 -22.75 -6.96 -21.88
N SER A 469 -21.94 -5.90 -21.81
CA SER A 469 -22.40 -4.54 -21.49
C SER A 469 -22.25 -3.55 -22.65
N ASN A 470 -21.76 -4.00 -23.82
CA ASN A 470 -21.49 -3.17 -24.99
C ASN A 470 -20.71 -1.90 -24.61
N GLU A 471 -19.58 -2.07 -23.93
CA GLU A 471 -18.75 -0.96 -23.46
C GLU A 471 -17.27 -1.27 -23.65
N LEU A 472 -16.47 -0.22 -23.84
CA LEU A 472 -15.03 -0.30 -23.68
C LEU A 472 -14.67 -0.09 -22.22
N LYS A 473 -13.92 -1.03 -21.66
CA LYS A 473 -13.37 -0.94 -20.31
C LYS A 473 -11.87 -1.21 -20.38
N GLY A 474 -11.08 -0.16 -20.24
CA GLY A 474 -9.63 -0.25 -20.11
C GLY A 474 -9.22 -0.15 -18.64
N GLU A 475 -8.39 -1.08 -18.19
CA GLU A 475 -7.84 -1.07 -16.85
C GLU A 475 -6.39 -1.59 -16.89
N TYR A 476 -5.46 -0.82 -16.32
CA TYR A 476 -4.11 -1.23 -16.03
C TYR A 476 -3.90 -1.12 -14.53
N LEU A 477 -3.35 -2.17 -13.92
CA LEU A 477 -3.13 -2.20 -12.47
C LEU A 477 -1.69 -2.55 -12.12
N ILE A 478 -1.25 -2.06 -10.97
CA ILE A 478 -0.12 -2.61 -10.23
C ILE A 478 -0.64 -3.09 -8.88
N LYS A 479 -0.46 -4.38 -8.59
CA LYS A 479 -0.92 -5.00 -7.34
C LYS A 479 0.02 -4.63 -6.19
N ILE A 480 -0.50 -3.93 -5.18
CA ILE A 480 0.27 -3.55 -3.98
C ILE A 480 0.07 -4.61 -2.91
N VAL A 481 1.10 -5.43 -2.69
CA VAL A 481 1.09 -6.53 -1.73
C VAL A 481 2.52 -6.81 -1.24
N PRO A 482 2.72 -7.21 0.03
CA PRO A 482 4.01 -7.70 0.49
C PRO A 482 4.39 -9.04 -0.14
N VAL A 483 5.68 -9.37 -0.10
CA VAL A 483 6.22 -10.70 -0.43
C VAL A 483 6.64 -11.43 0.84
N THR A 484 6.82 -12.75 0.79
CA THR A 484 7.30 -13.51 1.96
C THR A 484 8.79 -13.75 1.94
N LYS A 485 9.45 -13.53 3.08
CA LYS A 485 10.85 -13.84 3.34
C LYS A 485 10.97 -14.83 4.50
N LYS A 486 11.90 -15.79 4.38
CA LYS A 486 12.27 -16.66 5.50
C LYS A 486 13.13 -15.88 6.49
N ILE A 487 12.71 -15.87 7.76
CA ILE A 487 13.50 -15.35 8.87
C ILE A 487 13.71 -16.45 9.92
N THR A 488 14.80 -16.37 10.67
CA THR A 488 15.05 -17.26 11.80
C THR A 488 14.58 -16.58 13.07
N VAL A 489 13.68 -17.23 13.80
CA VAL A 489 13.14 -16.75 15.07
C VAL A 489 13.50 -17.75 16.16
N LYS A 490 13.89 -17.26 17.34
CA LYS A 490 14.09 -18.12 18.51
C LYS A 490 12.76 -18.45 19.17
N GLU A 491 12.39 -19.72 19.19
CA GLU A 491 11.22 -20.23 19.90
C GLU A 491 11.67 -21.35 20.83
N ASN A 492 11.37 -21.23 22.13
CA ASN A 492 11.77 -22.21 23.15
C ASN A 492 13.28 -22.57 23.08
N ASN A 493 14.15 -21.57 22.92
CA ASN A 493 15.60 -21.69 22.75
C ASN A 493 16.07 -22.49 21.52
N LYS A 494 15.20 -22.73 20.54
CA LYS A 494 15.56 -23.31 19.24
C LYS A 494 15.38 -22.28 18.13
N ASP A 495 16.27 -22.30 17.16
CA ASP A 495 16.16 -21.50 15.95
C ASP A 495 15.14 -22.17 15.01
N VAL A 496 14.03 -21.48 14.76
CA VAL A 496 12.95 -21.94 13.89
C VAL A 496 12.84 -21.00 12.70
N SER A 497 12.85 -21.53 11.49
CA SER A 497 12.64 -20.74 10.28
C SER A 497 11.15 -20.49 10.06
N LYS A 498 10.74 -19.22 9.97
CA LYS A 498 9.37 -18.80 9.70
C LYS A 498 9.31 -17.88 8.48
N ASN A 499 8.27 -18.03 7.68
CA ASN A 499 7.97 -17.10 6.58
C ASN A 499 7.26 -15.87 7.15
N LYS A 500 7.77 -14.68 6.85
CA LYS A 500 7.16 -13.39 7.23
C LYS A 500 6.95 -12.51 6.02
N ALA A 501 5.86 -11.76 6.02
CA ALA A 501 5.56 -10.76 5.01
C ALA A 501 6.50 -9.56 5.17
N THR A 502 7.05 -9.08 4.05
CA THR A 502 7.98 -7.97 3.97
C THR A 502 7.77 -7.19 2.68
N LEU A 503 8.22 -5.92 2.67
CA LEU A 503 8.29 -5.10 1.46
C LEU A 503 9.69 -5.15 0.83
N GLU A 504 10.66 -5.82 1.45
CA GLU A 504 11.98 -6.02 0.85
C GLU A 504 11.86 -6.67 -0.54
N ASN A 505 12.68 -6.21 -1.49
CA ASN A 505 12.68 -6.66 -2.88
C ASN A 505 11.34 -6.43 -3.63
N THR A 506 10.50 -5.53 -3.13
CA THR A 506 9.32 -5.03 -3.86
C THR A 506 9.52 -3.58 -4.28
N LEU A 507 8.72 -3.08 -5.22
CA LEU A 507 8.72 -1.67 -5.63
C LEU A 507 8.51 -0.72 -4.43
N TRP A 508 7.71 -1.14 -3.45
CA TRP A 508 7.39 -0.39 -2.22
C TRP A 508 8.36 -0.65 -1.07
N GLY A 509 9.41 -1.46 -1.28
CA GLY A 509 10.53 -1.57 -0.34
C GLY A 509 11.48 -0.38 -0.43
N GLU A 510 11.55 0.27 -1.59
CA GLU A 510 12.39 1.44 -1.82
C GLU A 510 11.84 2.66 -1.06
N THR A 511 12.70 3.38 -0.33
CA THR A 511 12.31 4.47 0.58
C THR A 511 11.38 5.49 -0.06
N LYS A 512 11.68 5.93 -1.30
CA LYS A 512 10.86 6.90 -2.04
C LYS A 512 9.46 6.36 -2.32
N ASN A 513 9.34 5.16 -2.87
CA ASN A 513 8.06 4.56 -3.22
C ASN A 513 7.25 4.17 -1.97
N LYS A 514 7.93 3.72 -0.91
CA LYS A 514 7.32 3.46 0.39
C LYS A 514 6.69 4.72 0.97
N ASP A 515 7.42 5.83 0.90
CA ASP A 515 6.93 7.14 1.36
C ASP A 515 5.69 7.59 0.57
N LEU A 516 5.71 7.48 -0.76
CA LEU A 516 4.55 7.77 -1.62
C LEU A 516 3.36 6.85 -1.34
N LEU A 517 3.60 5.55 -1.11
CA LEU A 517 2.56 4.58 -0.76
C LEU A 517 1.88 4.96 0.55
N VAL A 518 2.66 5.25 1.60
CA VAL A 518 2.12 5.62 2.91
C VAL A 518 1.35 6.93 2.83
N LYS A 519 1.83 7.92 2.07
CA LYS A 519 1.12 9.19 1.84
C LYS A 519 -0.22 8.99 1.13
N ASN A 520 -0.29 8.11 0.12
CA ASN A 520 -1.56 7.73 -0.51
C ASN A 520 -2.51 7.03 0.47
N ILE A 521 -2.00 6.11 1.29
CA ILE A 521 -2.78 5.42 2.32
C ILE A 521 -3.38 6.43 3.30
N ILE A 522 -2.57 7.38 3.79
CA ILE A 522 -3.00 8.47 4.67
C ILE A 522 -4.05 9.34 3.99
N ASN A 523 -3.86 9.67 2.71
CA ASN A 523 -4.82 10.46 1.95
C ASN A 523 -6.20 9.79 1.87
N ASN A 524 -6.23 8.45 1.82
CA ASN A 524 -7.45 7.68 1.60
C ASN A 524 -8.12 7.15 2.89
N ASP A 525 -7.37 6.90 3.98
CA ASP A 525 -7.90 6.27 5.21
C ASP A 525 -7.44 6.96 6.52
N LEU A 526 -7.21 8.29 6.48
CA LEU A 526 -6.68 9.06 7.62
C LEU A 526 -7.41 8.80 8.95
N ASP A 527 -8.74 8.92 8.99
CA ASP A 527 -9.47 8.94 10.26
C ASP A 527 -9.46 7.59 10.97
N ASN A 528 -9.60 6.48 10.22
CA ASN A 528 -9.52 5.13 10.77
C ASN A 528 -8.10 4.82 11.25
N LEU A 529 -7.09 5.14 10.44
CA LEU A 529 -5.70 4.94 10.80
C LEU A 529 -5.29 5.81 12.00
N TYR A 530 -5.81 7.03 12.11
CA TYR A 530 -5.53 7.90 13.25
C TYR A 530 -6.10 7.33 14.55
N LYS A 531 -7.27 6.70 14.52
CA LYS A 531 -7.83 5.97 15.68
C LYS A 531 -6.91 4.81 16.08
N GLN A 532 -6.45 4.01 15.12
CA GLN A 532 -5.53 2.90 15.37
C GLN A 532 -4.18 3.39 15.95
N ALA A 533 -3.61 4.43 15.35
CA ALA A 533 -2.37 5.06 15.81
C ALA A 533 -2.53 5.63 17.22
N SER A 534 -3.63 6.34 17.50
CA SER A 534 -3.91 6.93 18.81
C SER A 534 -4.03 5.85 19.90
N LYS A 535 -4.76 4.75 19.63
CA LYS A 535 -4.82 3.61 20.56
C LYS A 535 -3.44 3.01 20.81
N TYR A 536 -2.65 2.80 19.76
CA TYR A 536 -1.29 2.28 19.88
C TYR A 536 -0.40 3.18 20.75
N TYR A 537 -0.35 4.49 20.45
CA TYR A 537 0.45 5.43 21.23
C TYR A 537 -0.07 5.59 22.67
N SER A 538 -1.39 5.60 22.88
CA SER A 538 -1.98 5.63 24.22
C SER A 538 -1.55 4.41 25.05
N LYS A 539 -1.60 3.20 24.48
CA LYS A 539 -1.13 1.98 25.15
C LYS A 539 0.37 2.01 25.45
N LEU A 540 1.17 2.65 24.59
CA LEU A 540 2.60 2.90 24.87
C LEU A 540 2.86 3.91 26.00
N GLY A 541 1.81 4.48 26.59
CA GLY A 541 1.90 5.45 27.68
C GLY A 541 2.15 6.87 27.19
N PHE A 542 1.92 7.15 25.91
CA PHE A 542 1.94 8.51 25.44
C PHE A 542 0.72 9.25 26.05
N GLY A 543 0.95 10.47 26.52
CA GLY A 543 0.25 11.68 26.07
C GLY A 543 -1.19 12.00 26.50
N ILE A 544 -1.86 11.29 27.40
CA ILE A 544 -3.10 11.80 28.05
C ILE A 544 -3.17 11.31 29.51
N GLN A 545 -2.99 12.21 30.49
CA GLN A 545 -3.20 11.88 31.92
C GLN A 545 -4.69 11.76 32.21
N LYS A 546 -5.25 10.54 32.14
CA LYS A 546 -6.69 10.31 32.38
C LYS A 546 -7.15 10.80 33.76
N ASP A 547 -6.29 10.71 34.77
CA ASP A 547 -6.63 11.01 36.17
C ASP A 547 -6.85 12.51 36.47
N SER A 548 -6.44 13.41 35.57
CA SER A 548 -6.57 14.87 35.72
C SER A 548 -7.55 15.52 34.74
N ILE A 549 -8.33 14.72 34.01
CA ILE A 549 -9.23 15.17 32.94
C ILE A 549 -10.69 15.02 33.37
N ASP A 550 -11.52 16.00 33.02
CA ASP A 550 -12.96 15.93 33.23
C ASP A 550 -13.58 14.68 32.57
N LYS A 551 -14.47 14.00 33.28
CA LYS A 551 -15.12 12.76 32.80
C LYS A 551 -15.78 12.94 31.44
N THR A 552 -16.37 14.10 31.15
CA THR A 552 -17.00 14.40 29.85
C THR A 552 -16.00 14.38 28.70
N ILE A 553 -14.76 14.82 28.96
CA ILE A 553 -13.68 14.80 27.98
C ILE A 553 -13.18 13.36 27.80
N ILE A 554 -13.06 12.59 28.88
CA ILE A 554 -12.71 11.16 28.79
C ILE A 554 -13.77 10.39 27.98
N ASP A 555 -15.05 10.60 28.28
CA ASP A 555 -16.17 9.96 27.58
C ASP A 555 -16.18 10.37 26.09
N PHE A 556 -15.94 11.65 25.78
CA PHE A 556 -15.78 12.10 24.40
C PHE A 556 -14.62 11.41 23.68
N LEU A 557 -13.44 11.32 24.31
CA LEU A 557 -12.28 10.66 23.71
C LEU A 557 -12.48 9.15 23.52
N LYS A 558 -13.25 8.49 24.39
CA LYS A 558 -13.67 7.09 24.22
C LYS A 558 -14.64 6.92 23.06
N VAL A 559 -15.65 7.81 22.93
CA VAL A 559 -16.58 7.82 21.78
C VAL A 559 -15.83 8.01 20.46
N GLU A 560 -14.83 8.91 20.45
CA GLU A 560 -13.95 9.13 19.29
C GLU A 560 -12.93 7.99 19.07
N ASN A 561 -12.91 6.96 19.93
CA ASN A 561 -12.00 5.82 19.87
C ASN A 561 -10.51 6.20 19.95
N LEU A 562 -10.19 7.27 20.67
CA LEU A 562 -8.81 7.74 20.84
C LEU A 562 -8.13 7.17 22.08
N ILE A 563 -8.92 6.72 23.06
CA ILE A 563 -8.46 6.05 24.29
C ILE A 563 -9.43 4.93 24.68
N ASP A 564 -8.95 3.98 25.49
CA ASP A 564 -9.76 2.92 26.12
C ASP A 564 -10.53 3.40 27.37
#